data_AF-A0A1I1QM89-F1
#
_entry.id   AF-A0A1I1QM89-F1
#
_cell.length_a   1.000
_cell.length_b   1.000
_cell.length_c   1.000
_cell.angle_alpha   90.00
_cell.angle_beta   90.00
_cell.angle_gamma   90.00
#
_symmetry.space_group_name_H-M   'P 1'
#
loop_
_entity.id
_entity.type
_entity.pdbx_description
1 polymer ?
#
loop_
_entity_poly.entity_id
_entity_poly.type
_entity_poly.pdbx_seq_one_letter_code
_entity_poly.pdbx_strand_id
1 'polypeptide(L)' 'MTEREFLEMHAILMEQRLEITSSVEAADALLTEYNLKHLLVPIDTNEADTPDVSC' A
#
# COMPACT_ATOMS: atom_id res chain seq x y z
N MET A 1 -6.60 -25.94 -7.68
CA MET A 1 -7.31 -24.66 -7.58
C MET A 1 -8.38 -24.64 -8.66
N THR A 2 -9.64 -24.53 -8.27
CA THR A 2 -10.82 -24.52 -9.14
C THR A 2 -11.26 -23.09 -9.43
N GLU A 3 -12.09 -22.91 -10.46
CA GLU A 3 -12.63 -21.58 -10.84
C GLU A 3 -13.39 -20.90 -9.68
N ARG A 4 -14.11 -21.68 -8.88
CA ARG A 4 -14.82 -21.19 -7.69
C ARG A 4 -13.86 -20.65 -6.63
N GLU A 5 -12.81 -21.40 -6.31
CA GLU A 5 -11.80 -20.98 -5.32
C GLU A 5 -11.07 -19.71 -5.78
N PHE A 6 -10.84 -19.56 -7.09
CA PHE A 6 -10.26 -18.34 -7.66
C PHE A 6 -11.18 -17.13 -7.51
N LEU A 7 -12.48 -17.27 -7.80
CA LEU A 7 -13.45 -16.18 -7.67
C LEU A 7 -13.65 -15.74 -6.22
N GLU A 8 -13.67 -16.68 -5.28
CA GLU A 8 -13.75 -16.39 -3.84
C GLU A 8 -12.50 -15.62 -3.37
N MET A 9 -11.30 -16.07 -3.77
CA MET A 9 -10.05 -15.36 -3.47
C MET A 9 -10.03 -13.95 -4.10
N HIS A 10 -10.46 -13.82 -5.35
CA HIS A 10 -10.53 -12.53 -6.04
C HIS A 10 -11.49 -11.56 -5.34
N ALA A 11 -12.64 -12.04 -4.85
CA ALA A 11 -13.59 -11.23 -4.10
C ALA A 11 -12.97 -10.68 -2.80
N ILE A 12 -12.29 -11.53 -2.04
CA ILE A 12 -11.61 -11.13 -0.79
C ILE A 12 -10.51 -10.09 -1.08
N LEU A 13 -9.70 -10.31 -2.12
CA LEU A 13 -8.65 -9.36 -2.50
C LEU A 13 -9.23 -8.02 -2.95
N MET A 14 -10.37 -8.01 -3.63
CA MET A 14 -11.06 -6.78 -4.04
C MET A 14 -11.63 -6.02 -2.85
N GLU A 15 -12.21 -6.72 -1.87
CA GLU A 15 -12.72 -6.14 -0.63
C GLU A 15 -11.59 -5.49 0.18
N GLN A 16 -10.48 -6.21 0.39
CA GLN A 16 -9.30 -5.65 1.06
C GLN A 16 -8.71 -4.45 0.32
N ARG A 17 -8.66 -4.50 -1.03
CA ARG A 17 -8.19 -3.36 -1.83
C ARG A 17 -9.08 -2.15 -1.61
N LEU A 18 -10.41 -2.32 -1.60
CA LEU A 18 -11.35 -1.23 -1.38
C LEU A 18 -11.18 -0.59 0.01
N GLU A 19 -11.03 -1.41 1.06
CA GLU A 19 -10.76 -0.91 2.41
C GLU A 19 -9.47 -0.10 2.49
N ILE A 20 -8.38 -0.61 1.90
CA ILE A 20 -7.09 0.08 1.86
C ILE A 20 -7.20 1.39 1.07
N THR A 21 -7.82 1.37 -0.11
CA THR A 21 -8.01 2.57 -0.94
C THR A 21 -8.82 3.63 -0.18
N SER A 22 -9.93 3.24 0.46
CA SER A 22 -10.74 4.17 1.25
C SER A 22 -9.97 4.79 2.41
N SER A 23 -9.15 4.00 3.11
CA SER A 23 -8.32 4.51 4.21
C SER A 23 -7.21 5.47 3.71
N VAL A 24 -6.60 5.18 2.57
CA VAL A 24 -5.56 6.03 1.98
C VAL A 24 -6.15 7.34 1.49
N GLU A 25 -7.29 7.31 0.82
CA GLU A 25 -8.01 8.51 0.37
C GLU A 25 -8.44 9.39 1.55
N ALA A 26 -8.93 8.81 2.64
CA ALA A 26 -9.29 9.54 3.84
C ALA A 26 -8.07 10.22 4.49
N ALA A 27 -6.94 9.51 4.57
CA ALA A 27 -5.69 10.08 5.08
C ALA A 27 -5.17 11.21 4.18
N ASP A 28 -5.23 11.04 2.86
CA ASP A 28 -4.82 12.04 1.87
C ASP A 28 -5.67 13.32 1.95
N ALA A 29 -6.98 13.16 2.15
CA ALA A 29 -7.91 14.27 2.33
C ALA A 29 -7.58 15.09 3.59
N LEU A 30 -7.36 14.42 4.73
CA LEU A 30 -6.98 15.08 5.99
C LEU A 30 -5.63 15.79 5.87
N LEU A 31 -4.63 15.14 5.28
CA LEU A 31 -3.32 15.77 5.06
C LEU A 31 -3.40 16.99 4.14
N THR A 32 -4.32 17.00 3.19
CA THR A 32 -4.59 18.18 2.34
C THR A 32 -5.27 19.28 3.12
N GLU A 33 -6.32 18.97 3.88
CA GLU A 33 -7.09 19.92 4.70
C GLU A 33 -6.20 20.67 5.70
N TYR A 34 -5.30 19.95 6.37
CA TYR A 34 -4.36 20.52 7.33
C TYR A 34 -3.04 21.01 6.70
N ASN A 35 -2.92 20.96 5.37
CA ASN A 35 -1.69 21.31 4.63
C ASN A 35 -0.43 20.58 5.14
N LEU A 36 -0.54 19.31 5.53
CA LEU A 36 0.56 18.52 6.12
C LEU A 36 1.27 17.61 5.12
N LYS A 37 0.80 17.53 3.86
CA LYS A 37 1.40 16.66 2.83
C LYS A 37 2.91 16.85 2.64
N HIS A 38 3.39 18.08 2.77
CA HIS A 38 4.81 18.44 2.63
C HIS A 38 5.71 17.87 3.74
N LEU A 39 5.12 17.37 4.84
CA LEU A 39 5.84 16.73 5.94
C LEU A 39 6.00 15.22 5.74
N LEU A 40 5.31 14.64 4.75
CA LEU A 40 5.49 13.23 4.42
C LEU A 40 6.89 13.07 3.82
N VAL A 41 7.73 12.30 4.52
CA VAL A 41 9.02 11.88 3.99
C VAL A 41 8.74 10.76 2.99
N PRO A 42 9.14 10.88 1.72
CA PRO A 42 9.11 9.76 0.79
C PRO A 42 9.94 8.64 1.41
N ILE A 43 9.35 7.46 1.56
CA ILE A 43 10.16 6.27 1.79
C ILE A 43 10.82 6.03 0.44
N ASP A 44 12.09 6.42 0.30
CA ASP A 44 12.90 5.92 -0.80
C ASP A 44 12.88 4.39 -0.67
N THR A 45 12.17 3.74 -1.59
CA THR A 45 12.33 2.31 -1.82
C THR A 45 13.72 2.15 -2.39
N ASN A 46 14.74 2.12 -1.52
CA ASN A 46 16.07 1.69 -1.89
C ASN A 46 15.93 0.30 -2.50
N GLU A 47 16.01 0.23 -3.83
CA GLU A 47 16.29 -0.99 -4.55
C GLU A 47 17.61 -1.54 -3.99
N ALA A 48 17.48 -2.57 -3.14
CA ALA A 48 18.52 -3.54 -2.82
C ALA A 48 19.95 -3.01 -2.62
N ASP A 49 20.22 -2.36 -1.48
CA ASP A 49 21.54 -2.54 -0.85
C ASP A 49 21.53 -3.93 -0.19
N THR A 50 21.81 -4.96 -0.99
CA THR A 50 22.33 -6.22 -0.44
C THR A 50 23.52 -5.85 0.45
N PRO A 51 23.54 -6.21 1.74
CA PRO A 51 24.71 -5.96 2.56
C PRO A 51 25.89 -6.70 1.92
N ASP A 52 26.91 -5.95 1.50
CA ASP A 52 28.16 -6.51 1.01
C ASP A 52 28.83 -7.25 2.17
N VAL A 53 28.61 -8.56 2.24
CA VAL A 53 29.26 -9.42 3.23
C VAL A 53 30.69 -9.64 2.73
N SER A 54 31.60 -8.75 3.11
CA SER A 54 33.03 -8.98 2.96
C SER A 54 33.47 -10.08 3.93
N CYS A 55 33.94 -11.21 3.36
CA CYS A 55 34.60 -12.32 4.05
C CYS A 55 36.00 -11.96 4.58
#